data_AF-A0A0D0PHL9-F1
#
_entry.id   AF-A0A0D0PHL9-F1
#
_cell.length_a   1.000
_cell.length_b   1.000
_cell.length_c   1.000
_cell.angle_alpha   90.00
_cell.angle_beta   90.00
_cell.angle_gamma   90.00
#
_symmetry.space_group_name_H-M   'P 1'
#
loop_
_entity.id
_entity.type
_entity.pdbx_description
1 polymer ?
#
loop_
_entity_poly.entity_id
_entity_poly.type
_entity_poly.pdbx_seq_one_letter_code
_entity_poly.pdbx_strand_id
1 'polypeptide(L)'
;MRLTINKIEFDIEPVPGALREAVLAEPLIRQGAVREVWEWDRAEGKGKPLIRLLDRGVVPLGNAITFFVPRTDANGVVANNPRTAAKQQERFLEAVSARTVIDLLRALSKVVPLPRVGLPLKTFEPLNGIADYRLRMTTDFSVVRLHSASRNLSAYFFVPGRVAFRALTSNVDEAAMEKLVADKPEMANFEPLMLLPAGGKAAHGIRSLALAERLKELRPAVEAAAKEGADPATGIRSEFARTAREWSVLHPKAKADAKA
;
A
#
# COMPACT_ATOMS: atom_id res chain seq x y z
N MET A 1 -4.01 10.01 18.38
CA MET A 1 -5.25 10.01 17.56
C MET A 1 -6.06 8.79 17.95
N ARG A 2 -7.40 8.88 17.96
CA ARG A 2 -8.27 7.75 18.32
C ARG A 2 -9.26 7.44 17.20
N LEU A 3 -9.68 6.19 17.15
CA LEU A 3 -10.73 5.72 16.27
C LEU A 3 -11.70 4.85 17.06
N THR A 4 -13.00 5.10 16.89
CA THR A 4 -14.05 4.37 17.60
C THR A 4 -14.65 3.32 16.69
N ILE A 5 -14.67 2.06 17.14
CA ILE A 5 -15.34 0.94 16.46
C ILE A 5 -16.41 0.41 17.41
N ASN A 6 -17.68 0.51 17.03
CA ASN A 6 -18.82 0.02 17.82
C ASN A 6 -18.72 0.37 19.32
N LYS A 7 -18.47 1.66 19.60
CA LYS A 7 -18.35 2.27 20.95
C LYS A 7 -17.07 1.93 21.73
N ILE A 8 -16.13 1.20 21.15
CA ILE A 8 -14.80 1.00 21.75
C ILE A 8 -13.82 1.99 21.12
N GLU A 9 -13.14 2.75 21.96
CA GLU A 9 -12.03 3.60 21.53
C GLU A 9 -10.74 2.78 21.38
N PHE A 10 -10.08 2.99 20.25
CA PHE A 10 -8.75 2.50 19.98
C PHE A 10 -7.81 3.68 19.76
N ASP A 11 -6.69 3.67 20.48
CA ASP A 11 -5.56 4.51 20.15
C ASP A 11 -4.93 4.00 18.86
N ILE A 12 -4.61 4.94 17.97
CA ILE A 12 -3.91 4.66 16.72
C ILE A 12 -2.44 5.00 16.92
N GLU A 13 -1.61 3.99 16.76
CA GLU A 13 -0.17 4.07 17.01
C GLU A 13 0.60 3.72 15.72
N PRO A 14 1.75 4.37 15.46
CA PRO A 14 2.61 3.98 14.36
C PRO A 14 3.24 2.61 14.60
N VAL A 15 3.60 1.91 13.52
CA VAL A 15 4.22 0.58 13.57
C VAL A 15 5.69 0.68 13.16
N PRO A 16 6.65 0.29 14.02
CA PRO A 16 8.07 0.33 13.69
C PRO A 16 8.43 -0.58 12.50
N GLY A 17 9.49 -0.23 11.77
CA GLY A 17 9.88 -0.80 10.48
C GLY A 17 9.97 -2.33 10.46
N ALA A 18 10.72 -2.94 11.39
CA ALA A 18 10.86 -4.40 11.46
C ALA A 18 9.51 -5.11 11.69
N LEU A 19 8.66 -4.54 12.56
CA LEU A 19 7.32 -5.08 12.81
C LEU A 19 6.40 -4.85 11.62
N ARG A 20 6.49 -3.69 10.97
CA ARG A 20 5.73 -3.35 9.76
C ARG A 20 6.05 -4.33 8.63
N GLU A 21 7.32 -4.63 8.41
CA GLU A 21 7.77 -5.59 7.40
C GLU A 21 7.22 -6.99 7.67
N ALA A 22 7.32 -7.47 8.92
CA ALA A 22 6.76 -8.75 9.32
C ALA A 22 5.23 -8.82 9.11
N VAL A 23 4.52 -7.76 9.49
CA VAL A 23 3.06 -7.67 9.36
C VAL A 23 2.61 -7.58 7.89
N LEU A 24 3.38 -6.92 7.01
CA LEU A 24 3.12 -6.88 5.57
C LEU A 24 3.46 -8.19 4.85
N ALA A 25 4.37 -8.99 5.42
CA ALA A 25 4.75 -10.30 4.89
C ALA A 25 3.68 -11.39 5.10
N GLU A 26 2.67 -11.13 5.93
CA GLU A 26 1.54 -12.04 6.16
C GLU A 26 0.88 -12.45 4.83
N PRO A 27 0.67 -13.77 4.58
CA PRO A 27 0.18 -14.26 3.28
C PRO A 27 -1.12 -13.59 2.81
N LEU A 28 -2.08 -13.40 3.73
CA LEU A 28 -3.36 -12.76 3.41
C LEU A 28 -3.19 -11.29 2.99
N ILE A 29 -2.25 -10.58 3.62
CA ILE A 29 -1.97 -9.18 3.30
C ILE A 29 -1.22 -9.09 1.97
N ARG A 30 -0.24 -9.98 1.75
CA ARG A 30 0.54 -10.04 0.51
C ARG A 30 -0.33 -10.30 -0.72
N GLN A 31 -1.32 -11.19 -0.61
CA GLN A 31 -2.29 -11.46 -1.68
C GLN A 31 -3.16 -10.23 -2.01
N GLY A 32 -3.50 -9.41 -1.00
CA GLY A 32 -4.23 -8.16 -1.21
C GLY A 32 -3.35 -7.03 -1.76
N ALA A 33 -2.06 -7.03 -1.40
CA ALA A 33 -1.08 -6.03 -1.81
C ALA A 33 -0.69 -6.17 -3.28
N VAL A 34 -0.59 -7.39 -3.80
CA VAL A 34 -0.16 -7.65 -5.18
C VAL A 34 -1.21 -8.47 -5.91
N ARG A 35 -1.76 -7.91 -6.99
CA ARG A 35 -2.78 -8.60 -7.81
C ARG A 35 -2.68 -8.25 -9.28
N GLU A 36 -3.00 -9.19 -10.15
CA GLU A 36 -3.19 -8.94 -11.58
C GLU A 36 -4.61 -8.39 -11.79
N VAL A 37 -4.73 -7.27 -12.51
CA VAL A 37 -6.01 -6.54 -12.63
C VAL A 37 -6.55 -6.45 -14.05
N TRP A 38 -5.69 -6.65 -15.04
CA TRP A 38 -5.99 -6.50 -16.46
C TRP A 38 -5.10 -7.44 -17.27
N GLU A 39 -5.64 -7.95 -18.37
CA GLU A 39 -4.92 -8.73 -19.37
C GLU A 39 -5.16 -8.12 -20.75
N TRP A 40 -4.11 -8.05 -21.55
CA TRP A 40 -4.12 -7.65 -22.96
C TRP A 40 -3.63 -8.81 -23.82
N ASP A 41 -4.41 -9.16 -24.82
CA ASP A 41 -4.09 -10.13 -25.86
C ASP A 41 -3.82 -9.37 -27.17
N ARG A 42 -2.57 -9.44 -27.64
CA ARG A 42 -2.13 -8.78 -28.87
C ARG A 42 -2.73 -9.45 -30.10
N ALA A 43 -2.86 -10.78 -30.11
CA ALA A 43 -3.36 -11.52 -31.26
C ALA A 43 -4.84 -11.21 -31.52
N GLU A 44 -5.65 -11.11 -30.47
CA GLU A 44 -7.06 -10.73 -30.56
C GLU A 44 -7.29 -9.21 -30.62
N GLY A 45 -6.29 -8.41 -30.23
CA GLY A 45 -6.41 -6.96 -30.13
C GLY A 45 -7.40 -6.53 -29.04
N LYS A 46 -7.53 -7.32 -27.97
CA LYS A 46 -8.53 -7.14 -26.92
C LYS A 46 -7.92 -7.18 -25.54
N GLY A 47 -8.44 -6.34 -24.66
CA GLY A 47 -8.13 -6.39 -23.24
C GLY A 47 -9.35 -6.73 -22.40
N LYS A 48 -9.13 -7.41 -21.28
CA LYS A 48 -10.19 -7.80 -20.34
C LYS A 48 -9.75 -7.61 -18.89
N PRO A 49 -10.68 -7.28 -17.99
CA PRO A 49 -10.39 -7.19 -16.56
C PRO A 49 -10.21 -8.59 -15.96
N LEU A 50 -9.22 -8.73 -15.07
CA LEU A 50 -8.99 -9.95 -14.28
C LEU A 50 -9.66 -9.91 -12.90
N ILE A 51 -10.16 -8.73 -12.52
CA ILE A 51 -10.89 -8.50 -11.27
C ILE A 51 -12.21 -7.81 -11.55
N ARG A 52 -13.11 -7.84 -10.56
CA ARG A 52 -14.32 -7.01 -10.62
C ARG A 52 -13.95 -5.53 -10.54
N LEU A 53 -14.20 -4.82 -11.64
CA LEU A 53 -14.08 -3.36 -11.70
C LEU A 53 -15.40 -2.70 -11.29
N LEU A 54 -15.30 -1.49 -10.75
CA LEU A 54 -16.42 -0.56 -10.68
C LEU A 54 -16.61 0.10 -12.05
N ASP A 55 -17.68 0.89 -12.19
CA ASP A 55 -17.98 1.63 -13.42
C ASP A 55 -16.75 2.38 -13.95
N ARG A 56 -16.57 2.36 -15.28
CA ARG A 56 -15.49 3.05 -16.01
C ARG A 56 -14.06 2.53 -15.71
N GLY A 57 -13.91 1.24 -15.39
CA GLY A 57 -12.59 0.62 -15.27
C GLY A 57 -11.84 0.99 -13.99
N VAL A 58 -12.61 1.29 -12.93
CA VAL A 58 -12.07 1.72 -11.64
C VAL A 58 -11.87 0.52 -10.72
N VAL A 59 -10.69 0.43 -10.14
CA VAL A 59 -10.29 -0.60 -9.19
C VAL A 59 -10.61 -0.12 -7.75
N PRO A 60 -11.46 -0.84 -6.99
CA PRO A 60 -11.64 -0.56 -5.57
C PRO A 60 -10.45 -1.09 -4.77
N LEU A 61 -9.92 -0.28 -3.87
CA LEU A 61 -8.80 -0.65 -3.00
C LEU A 61 -9.32 -0.86 -1.58
N GLY A 62 -9.21 -2.10 -1.10
CA GLY A 62 -9.66 -2.48 0.23
C GLY A 62 -8.70 -1.99 1.29
N ASN A 63 -9.24 -1.50 2.41
CA ASN A 63 -8.49 -1.53 3.66
C ASN A 63 -8.34 -2.99 4.10
N ALA A 64 -7.28 -3.29 4.84
CA ALA A 64 -7.10 -4.60 5.45
C ALA A 64 -6.94 -4.47 6.96
N ILE A 65 -7.18 -5.57 7.66
CA ILE A 65 -6.89 -5.69 9.09
C ILE A 65 -6.33 -7.09 9.34
N THR A 66 -5.29 -7.18 10.17
CA THR A 66 -4.77 -8.47 10.63
C THR A 66 -4.55 -8.45 12.13
N PHE A 67 -4.59 -9.63 12.72
CA PHE A 67 -4.27 -9.88 14.11
C PHE A 67 -2.89 -10.53 14.13
N PHE A 68 -1.90 -9.79 14.61
CA PHE A 68 -0.52 -10.22 14.63
C PHE A 68 0.00 -10.09 16.04
N VAL A 69 0.54 -11.18 16.58
CA VAL A 69 1.16 -11.16 17.91
C VAL A 69 2.64 -11.45 17.70
N PRO A 70 3.51 -10.43 17.84
CA PRO A 70 4.91 -10.59 17.51
C PRO A 70 5.57 -11.62 18.42
N ARG A 71 6.29 -12.54 17.79
CA ARG A 71 7.22 -13.46 18.41
C ARG A 71 8.54 -13.32 17.69
N THR A 72 9.60 -13.02 18.44
CA THR A 72 10.96 -13.05 17.91
C THR A 72 11.45 -14.49 17.93
N ASP A 73 11.95 -14.98 16.80
CA ASP A 73 12.62 -16.27 16.76
C ASP A 73 14.08 -16.19 17.27
N ALA A 74 14.79 -17.32 17.25
CA ALA A 74 16.18 -17.39 17.72
C ALA A 74 17.16 -16.53 16.87
N ASN A 75 16.78 -16.15 15.66
CA ASN A 75 17.57 -15.35 14.74
C ASN A 75 17.23 -13.85 14.81
N GLY A 76 16.38 -13.45 15.76
CA GLY A 76 15.94 -12.06 15.88
C GLY A 76 14.86 -11.66 14.87
N VAL A 77 14.32 -12.60 14.09
CA VAL A 77 13.28 -12.32 13.09
C VAL A 77 11.93 -12.23 13.78
N VAL A 78 11.21 -11.13 13.52
CA VAL A 78 9.86 -10.93 14.03
C VAL A 78 8.89 -11.72 13.16
N ALA A 79 8.18 -12.68 13.76
CA ALA A 79 7.16 -13.50 13.13
C ALA A 79 5.85 -13.47 13.93
N ASN A 80 4.77 -13.97 13.35
CA ASN A 80 3.48 -14.06 14.03
C ASN A 80 3.42 -15.29 14.95
N ASN A 81 2.71 -15.17 16.07
CA ASN A 81 2.25 -16.30 16.86
C ASN A 81 0.80 -16.65 16.47
N PRO A 82 0.56 -17.65 15.61
CA PRO A 82 -0.76 -17.91 15.03
C PRO A 82 -1.81 -18.27 16.08
N ARG A 83 -1.43 -19.01 17.13
CA ARG A 83 -2.37 -19.40 18.21
C ARG A 83 -2.84 -18.18 19.00
N THR A 84 -1.91 -17.29 19.37
CA THR A 84 -2.27 -16.09 20.13
C THR A 84 -2.97 -15.06 19.25
N ALA A 85 -2.58 -14.96 17.97
CA ALA A 85 -3.26 -14.15 16.97
C ALA A 85 -4.73 -14.56 16.77
N ALA A 86 -5.03 -15.86 16.67
CA ALA A 86 -6.41 -16.35 16.57
C ALA A 86 -7.25 -15.98 17.81
N LYS A 87 -6.72 -16.18 19.01
CA LYS A 87 -7.39 -15.75 20.26
C LYS A 87 -7.58 -14.23 20.32
N GLN A 88 -6.59 -13.48 19.84
CA GLN A 88 -6.65 -12.02 19.78
C GLN A 88 -7.74 -11.55 18.80
N GLN A 89 -7.88 -12.22 17.67
CA GLN A 89 -8.97 -12.00 16.70
C GLN A 89 -10.32 -12.26 17.34
N GLU A 90 -10.53 -13.41 17.97
CA GLU A 90 -11.79 -13.78 18.64
C GLU A 90 -12.21 -12.71 19.66
N ARG A 91 -11.30 -12.35 20.57
CA ARG A 91 -11.54 -11.32 21.61
C ARG A 91 -11.83 -9.95 21.00
N PHE A 92 -11.13 -9.58 19.92
CA PHE A 92 -11.34 -8.30 19.26
C PHE A 92 -12.72 -8.24 18.60
N LEU A 93 -13.08 -9.28 17.84
CA LEU A 93 -14.37 -9.38 17.15
C LEU A 93 -15.54 -9.38 18.14
N GLU A 94 -15.43 -10.14 19.23
CA GLU A 94 -16.41 -10.15 20.31
C GLU A 94 -16.58 -8.75 20.92
N ALA A 95 -15.47 -8.11 21.29
CA ALA A 95 -15.51 -6.80 21.92
C ALA A 95 -16.18 -5.74 21.03
N VAL A 96 -15.85 -5.70 19.75
CA VAL A 96 -16.46 -4.76 18.79
C VAL A 96 -17.80 -5.26 18.24
N SER A 97 -18.35 -6.36 18.76
CA SER A 97 -19.63 -6.95 18.29
C SER A 97 -19.66 -7.23 16.78
N ALA A 98 -18.52 -7.61 16.20
CA ALA A 98 -18.42 -8.05 14.81
C ALA A 98 -18.44 -9.58 14.74
N ARG A 99 -19.21 -10.16 13.81
CA ARG A 99 -19.25 -11.62 13.62
C ARG A 99 -18.05 -12.13 12.84
N THR A 100 -17.58 -11.32 11.90
CA THR A 100 -16.48 -11.66 10.99
C THR A 100 -15.55 -10.48 10.79
N VAL A 101 -14.33 -10.76 10.31
CA VAL A 101 -13.39 -9.72 9.87
C VAL A 101 -13.99 -8.86 8.75
N ILE A 102 -14.83 -9.42 7.89
CA ILE A 102 -15.51 -8.68 6.81
C ILE A 102 -16.49 -7.66 7.41
N ASP A 103 -17.25 -8.03 8.45
CA ASP A 103 -18.16 -7.10 9.12
C ASP A 103 -17.41 -5.95 9.81
N LEU A 104 -16.27 -6.28 10.42
CA LEU A 104 -15.36 -5.28 10.99
C LEU A 104 -14.83 -4.31 9.92
N LEU A 105 -14.35 -4.84 8.78
CA LEU A 105 -13.89 -4.02 7.66
C LEU A 105 -15.01 -3.16 7.06
N ARG A 106 -16.25 -3.67 7.01
CA ARG A 106 -17.44 -2.90 6.59
C ARG A 106 -17.79 -1.79 7.57
N ALA A 107 -17.58 -2.00 8.88
CA ALA A 107 -17.75 -0.94 9.87
C ALA A 107 -16.64 0.12 9.73
N LEU A 108 -15.39 -0.31 9.57
CA LEU A 108 -14.23 0.57 9.37
C LEU A 108 -14.35 1.39 8.09
N SER A 109 -14.90 0.85 7.00
CA SER A 109 -15.03 1.57 5.73
C SER A 109 -15.98 2.78 5.81
N LYS A 110 -16.84 2.85 6.83
CA LYS A 110 -17.66 4.04 7.12
C LYS A 110 -16.85 5.20 7.70
N VAL A 111 -15.76 4.89 8.40
CA VAL A 111 -14.86 5.87 9.04
C VAL A 111 -13.68 6.20 8.13
N VAL A 112 -13.16 5.18 7.45
CA VAL A 112 -12.01 5.24 6.55
C VAL A 112 -12.47 4.77 5.17
N PRO A 113 -12.99 5.67 4.32
CA PRO A 113 -13.53 5.31 3.02
C PRO A 113 -12.51 4.57 2.15
N LEU A 114 -13.00 3.62 1.35
CA LEU A 114 -12.16 2.83 0.45
C LEU A 114 -11.66 3.70 -0.71
N PRO A 115 -10.33 3.84 -0.91
CA PRO A 115 -9.81 4.54 -2.05
C PRO A 115 -10.11 3.79 -3.36
N ARG A 116 -10.07 4.53 -4.47
CA ARG A 116 -10.34 4.03 -5.80
C ARG A 116 -9.23 4.51 -6.73
N VAL A 117 -8.88 3.70 -7.72
CA VAL A 117 -7.89 4.06 -8.74
C VAL A 117 -8.33 3.60 -10.12
N GLY A 118 -8.15 4.44 -11.13
CA GLY A 118 -8.40 4.06 -12.52
C GLY A 118 -7.26 3.21 -13.06
N LEU A 119 -7.57 2.23 -13.91
CA LEU A 119 -6.53 1.50 -14.63
C LEU A 119 -5.79 2.46 -15.60
N PRO A 120 -4.45 2.50 -15.57
CA PRO A 120 -3.66 3.39 -16.43
C PRO A 120 -3.51 2.85 -17.86
N LEU A 121 -4.58 2.34 -18.48
CA LEU A 121 -4.53 1.60 -19.76
C LEU A 121 -3.83 2.39 -20.88
N LYS A 122 -4.14 3.69 -21.00
CA LYS A 122 -3.51 4.59 -22.00
C LYS A 122 -1.99 4.62 -21.91
N THR A 123 -1.46 4.48 -20.70
CA THR A 123 -0.03 4.53 -20.43
C THR A 123 0.69 3.28 -20.94
N PHE A 124 -0.03 2.17 -21.08
CA PHE A 124 0.49 0.89 -21.55
C PHE A 124 0.14 0.61 -23.03
N GLU A 125 -0.63 1.48 -23.69
CA GLU A 125 -0.96 1.37 -25.13
C GLU A 125 0.25 1.13 -26.06
N PRO A 126 1.45 1.70 -25.83
CA PRO A 126 2.61 1.40 -26.67
C PRO A 126 3.00 -0.08 -26.72
N LEU A 127 2.59 -0.88 -25.73
CA LEU A 127 2.85 -2.33 -25.69
C LEU A 127 1.86 -3.13 -26.55
N ASN A 128 0.71 -2.55 -26.92
CA ASN A 128 -0.40 -3.30 -27.50
C ASN A 128 -0.05 -4.01 -28.82
N GLY A 129 0.85 -3.43 -29.62
CA GLY A 129 1.33 -4.03 -30.86
C GLY A 129 2.57 -4.92 -30.70
N ILE A 130 3.16 -4.98 -29.51
CA ILE A 130 4.49 -5.54 -29.26
C ILE A 130 4.42 -6.81 -28.42
N ALA A 131 3.52 -6.87 -27.44
CA ALA A 131 3.45 -7.99 -26.50
C ALA A 131 2.02 -8.25 -26.01
N ASP A 132 1.80 -9.48 -25.58
CA ASP A 132 0.74 -9.77 -24.60
C ASP A 132 1.21 -9.26 -23.24
N TYR A 133 0.28 -8.81 -22.39
CA TYR A 133 0.69 -8.42 -21.04
C TYR A 133 -0.43 -8.53 -20.01
N ARG A 134 -0.01 -8.73 -18.77
CA ARG A 134 -0.86 -8.54 -17.59
C ARG A 134 -0.43 -7.34 -16.79
N LEU A 135 -1.37 -6.51 -16.36
CA LEU A 135 -1.07 -5.43 -15.43
C LEU A 135 -1.09 -5.97 -14.01
N ARG A 136 0.09 -6.06 -13.41
CA ARG A 136 0.26 -6.29 -11.99
C ARG A 136 0.15 -4.97 -11.25
N MET A 137 -0.80 -4.89 -10.33
CA MET A 137 -0.97 -3.76 -9.42
C MET A 137 -0.39 -4.11 -8.06
N THR A 138 0.52 -3.27 -7.56
CA THR A 138 1.10 -3.35 -6.23
C THR A 138 0.59 -2.18 -5.38
N THR A 139 0.00 -2.47 -4.22
CA THR A 139 -0.54 -1.49 -3.28
C THR A 139 0.40 -1.31 -2.10
N ASP A 140 0.83 -0.09 -1.89
CA ASP A 140 1.57 0.29 -0.69
C ASP A 140 0.60 0.74 0.40
N PHE A 141 0.67 0.06 1.55
CA PHE A 141 -0.16 0.37 2.71
C PHE A 141 0.59 1.25 3.71
N SER A 142 -0.13 2.25 4.22
CA SER A 142 0.13 2.84 5.54
C SER A 142 -0.37 1.85 6.58
N VAL A 143 0.51 1.46 7.50
CA VAL A 143 0.22 0.45 8.54
C VAL A 143 0.24 1.15 9.90
N VAL A 144 -0.84 0.97 10.65
CA VAL A 144 -0.97 1.45 12.04
C VAL A 144 -1.45 0.34 12.94
N ARG A 145 -1.13 0.43 14.23
CA ARG A 145 -1.69 -0.43 15.26
C ARG A 145 -2.91 0.26 15.86
N LEU A 146 -4.02 -0.47 15.89
CA LEU A 146 -5.18 -0.15 16.71
C LEU A 146 -4.97 -0.83 18.06
N HIS A 147 -4.91 -0.06 19.14
CA HIS A 147 -4.65 -0.58 20.47
C HIS A 147 -5.67 -0.05 21.48
N SER A 148 -6.21 -0.95 22.31
CA SER A 148 -7.07 -0.59 23.44
C SER A 148 -6.49 -1.21 24.70
N ALA A 149 -5.80 -0.37 25.49
CA ALA A 149 -5.11 -0.82 26.70
C ALA A 149 -6.09 -1.38 27.74
N SER A 150 -7.24 -0.73 27.94
CA SER A 150 -8.25 -1.13 28.94
C SER A 150 -8.86 -2.51 28.70
N ARG A 151 -8.85 -2.99 27.45
CA ARG A 151 -9.38 -4.31 27.07
C ARG A 151 -8.29 -5.28 26.63
N ASN A 152 -7.03 -4.86 26.63
CA ASN A 152 -5.90 -5.59 26.08
C ASN A 152 -6.23 -6.13 24.66
N LEU A 153 -6.60 -5.20 23.76
CA LEU A 153 -6.94 -5.50 22.38
C LEU A 153 -5.96 -4.83 21.42
N SER A 154 -5.49 -5.57 20.42
CA SER A 154 -4.66 -5.04 19.34
C SER A 154 -4.99 -5.62 17.98
N ALA A 155 -4.93 -4.79 16.95
CA ALA A 155 -4.98 -5.20 15.55
C ALA A 155 -4.11 -4.27 14.69
N TYR A 156 -3.66 -4.73 13.53
CA TYR A 156 -2.93 -3.91 12.57
C TYR A 156 -3.85 -3.57 11.42
N PHE A 157 -4.02 -2.27 11.18
CA PHE A 157 -4.90 -1.73 10.17
C PHE A 157 -4.10 -1.15 9.02
N PHE A 158 -4.50 -1.49 7.80
CA PHE A 158 -3.79 -1.16 6.57
C PHE A 158 -4.67 -0.25 5.73
N VAL A 159 -4.16 0.93 5.42
CA VAL A 159 -4.84 1.92 4.58
C VAL A 159 -4.01 2.11 3.31
N PRO A 160 -4.57 1.87 2.11
CA PRO A 160 -3.86 2.11 0.87
C PRO A 160 -3.40 3.57 0.77
N GLY A 161 -2.11 3.78 0.51
CA GLY A 161 -1.52 5.11 0.29
C GLY A 161 -1.14 5.36 -1.17
N ARG A 162 -0.62 4.33 -1.84
CA ARG A 162 -0.09 4.40 -3.20
C ARG A 162 -0.37 3.10 -3.94
N VAL A 163 -0.43 3.18 -5.26
CA VAL A 163 -0.43 1.99 -6.12
C VAL A 163 0.55 2.15 -7.27
N ALA A 164 1.28 1.09 -7.55
CA ALA A 164 2.16 0.96 -8.70
C ALA A 164 1.55 -0.05 -9.69
N PHE A 165 1.69 0.21 -10.98
CA PHE A 165 1.29 -0.73 -12.02
C PHE A 165 2.51 -1.14 -12.83
N ARG A 166 2.66 -2.43 -13.11
CA ARG A 166 3.72 -2.95 -13.96
C ARG A 166 3.13 -3.92 -14.97
N ALA A 167 3.54 -3.80 -16.23
CA ALA A 167 3.23 -4.79 -17.25
C ALA A 167 4.15 -6.02 -17.05
N LEU A 168 3.53 -7.19 -16.95
CA LEU A 168 4.20 -8.49 -17.06
C LEU A 168 3.98 -8.96 -18.48
N THR A 169 5.00 -8.80 -19.33
CA THR A 169 4.91 -9.06 -20.77
C THR A 169 5.18 -10.53 -21.09
N SER A 170 4.49 -11.05 -22.11
CA SER A 170 4.71 -12.36 -22.72
C SER A 170 4.56 -12.25 -24.24
N ASN A 171 5.06 -13.25 -24.99
CA ASN A 171 4.99 -13.29 -26.46
C ASN A 171 5.46 -11.98 -27.12
N VAL A 172 6.62 -11.50 -26.68
CA VAL A 172 7.16 -10.19 -27.05
C VAL A 172 7.80 -10.24 -28.44
N ASP A 173 7.50 -9.26 -29.29
CA ASP A 173 8.33 -8.92 -30.45
C ASP A 173 9.57 -8.14 -29.94
N GLU A 174 10.70 -8.85 -29.84
CA GLU A 174 11.93 -8.32 -29.25
C GLU A 174 12.47 -7.12 -30.03
N ALA A 175 12.43 -7.16 -31.37
CA ALA A 175 12.91 -6.06 -32.21
C ALA A 175 12.05 -4.79 -32.03
N ALA A 176 10.73 -4.96 -31.95
CA ALA A 176 9.83 -3.85 -31.69
C ALA A 176 9.97 -3.31 -30.25
N MET A 177 10.23 -4.18 -29.27
CA MET A 177 10.49 -3.79 -27.88
C MET A 177 11.80 -2.99 -27.75
N GLU A 178 12.89 -3.45 -28.36
CA GLU A 178 14.17 -2.74 -28.37
C GLU A 178 14.02 -1.36 -29.00
N LYS A 179 13.31 -1.26 -30.13
CA LYS A 179 13.00 0.02 -30.76
C LYS A 179 12.18 0.93 -29.84
N LEU A 180 11.15 0.40 -29.20
CA LEU A 180 10.34 1.18 -28.24
C LEU A 180 11.19 1.70 -27.09
N VAL A 181 12.09 0.90 -26.53
CA VAL A 181 12.98 1.31 -25.43
C VAL A 181 14.04 2.30 -25.91
N ALA A 182 14.55 2.18 -27.13
CA ALA A 182 15.47 3.15 -27.72
C ALA A 182 14.77 4.52 -27.90
N ASP A 183 13.53 4.53 -28.38
CA ASP A 183 12.73 5.74 -28.58
C ASP A 183 12.22 6.33 -27.24
N LYS A 184 11.95 5.46 -26.25
CA LYS A 184 11.39 5.78 -24.94
C LYS A 184 12.07 4.98 -23.82
N PRO A 185 13.26 5.40 -23.36
CA PRO A 185 14.03 4.67 -22.35
C PRO A 185 13.27 4.36 -21.06
N GLU A 186 12.28 5.20 -20.69
CA GLU A 186 11.42 4.99 -19.53
C GLU A 186 10.58 3.71 -19.61
N MET A 187 10.35 3.16 -20.81
CA MET A 187 9.56 1.95 -21.03
C MET A 187 10.26 0.68 -20.51
N ALA A 188 11.59 0.68 -20.39
CA ALA A 188 12.36 -0.50 -19.95
C ALA A 188 11.99 -0.98 -18.53
N ASN A 189 11.68 -0.04 -17.63
CA ASN A 189 11.32 -0.32 -16.24
C ASN A 189 10.05 0.44 -15.83
N PHE A 190 9.13 0.62 -16.78
CA PHE A 190 7.98 1.48 -16.57
C PHE A 190 7.05 0.95 -15.48
N GLU A 191 6.95 1.73 -14.39
CA GLU A 191 6.12 1.41 -13.24
C GLU A 191 5.44 2.69 -12.73
N PRO A 192 4.35 3.14 -13.36
CA PRO A 192 3.65 4.36 -12.95
C PRO A 192 3.12 4.20 -11.53
N LEU A 193 3.56 5.10 -10.66
CA LEU A 193 3.14 5.21 -9.27
C LEU A 193 2.05 6.28 -9.14
N MET A 194 0.88 5.89 -8.65
CA MET A 194 -0.23 6.78 -8.36
C MET A 194 -0.39 6.96 -6.85
N LEU A 195 -0.46 8.22 -6.42
CA LEU A 195 -0.78 8.56 -5.03
C LEU A 195 -2.30 8.59 -4.87
N LEU A 196 -2.80 7.88 -3.85
CA LEU A 196 -4.22 7.84 -3.57
C LEU A 196 -4.62 9.06 -2.73
N PRO A 197 -5.79 9.69 -2.97
CA PRO A 197 -6.31 10.71 -2.08
C PRO A 197 -6.70 10.09 -0.73
N ALA A 198 -6.57 10.84 0.36
CA ALA A 198 -6.85 10.32 1.71
C ALA A 198 -8.35 10.16 2.03
N GLY A 199 -9.28 10.51 1.13
CA GLY A 199 -10.71 10.19 1.25
C GLY A 199 -11.47 10.75 2.48
N GLY A 200 -10.79 11.38 3.44
CA GLY A 200 -11.36 11.93 4.68
C GLY A 200 -10.32 12.16 5.77
N LYS A 201 -10.73 12.80 6.89
CA LYS A 201 -9.84 13.16 8.00
C LYS A 201 -9.18 11.94 8.67
N ALA A 202 -9.92 10.85 8.82
CA ALA A 202 -9.40 9.65 9.49
C ALA A 202 -8.29 8.96 8.67
N ALA A 203 -8.51 8.72 7.37
CA ALA A 203 -7.46 8.16 6.51
C ALA A 203 -6.28 9.12 6.36
N HIS A 204 -6.52 10.44 6.31
CA HIS A 204 -5.44 11.43 6.32
C HIS A 204 -4.59 11.31 7.59
N GLY A 205 -5.21 11.30 8.77
CA GLY A 205 -4.50 11.17 10.05
C GLY A 205 -3.73 9.85 10.18
N ILE A 206 -4.34 8.73 9.78
CA ILE A 206 -3.70 7.40 9.80
C ILE A 206 -2.48 7.36 8.89
N ARG A 207 -2.63 7.81 7.64
CA ARG A 207 -1.53 7.83 6.68
C ARG A 207 -0.42 8.77 7.11
N SER A 208 -0.78 9.96 7.59
CA SER A 208 0.20 10.92 8.13
C SER A 208 1.00 10.30 9.28
N LEU A 209 0.33 9.66 10.24
CA LEU A 209 1.02 9.01 11.37
C LEU A 209 1.99 7.92 10.91
N ALA A 210 1.56 7.04 9.99
CA ALA A 210 2.41 5.97 9.47
C ALA A 210 3.61 6.51 8.67
N LEU A 211 3.39 7.52 7.83
CA LEU A 211 4.44 8.15 7.03
C LEU A 211 5.44 8.92 7.89
N ALA A 212 4.98 9.60 8.95
CA ALA A 212 5.87 10.31 9.86
C ALA A 212 6.89 9.36 10.52
N GLU A 213 6.42 8.21 11.04
CA GLU A 213 7.33 7.21 11.61
C GLU A 213 8.25 6.64 10.54
N ARG A 214 7.73 6.35 9.34
CA ARG A 214 8.57 5.81 8.27
C ARG A 214 9.66 6.81 7.81
N LEU A 215 9.36 8.09 7.76
CA LEU A 215 10.34 9.14 7.45
C LEU A 215 11.38 9.28 8.56
N LYS A 216 10.97 9.17 9.83
CA LYS A 216 11.88 9.19 10.98
C LYS A 216 12.87 8.03 10.95
N GLU A 217 12.44 6.85 10.51
CA GLU A 217 13.29 5.66 10.37
C GLU A 217 14.26 5.75 9.18
N LEU A 218 13.78 6.21 8.03
CA LEU A 218 14.56 6.19 6.79
C LEU A 218 15.54 7.36 6.67
N ARG A 219 15.21 8.52 7.23
CA ARG A 219 16.00 9.75 7.08
C ARG A 219 17.44 9.62 7.57
N PRO A 220 17.74 9.04 8.76
CA PRO A 220 19.12 8.93 9.23
C PRO A 220 20.04 8.19 8.24
N ALA A 221 19.55 7.09 7.63
CA ALA A 221 20.32 6.32 6.67
C ALA A 221 20.59 7.10 5.37
N VAL A 222 19.60 7.89 4.90
CA VAL A 222 19.77 8.74 3.70
C VAL A 222 20.74 9.89 3.98
N GLU A 223 20.63 10.54 5.14
CA GLU A 223 21.50 11.66 5.53
C GLU A 223 22.94 11.21 5.79
N ALA A 224 23.14 10.04 6.41
CA ALA A 224 24.48 9.46 6.61
C ALA A 224 25.16 9.17 5.27
N ALA A 225 24.48 8.46 4.37
CA ALA A 225 25.00 8.17 3.03
C ALA A 225 25.34 9.46 2.25
N ALA A 226 24.46 10.47 2.31
CA ALA A 226 24.70 11.75 1.66
C ALA A 226 25.95 12.49 2.21
N LYS A 227 26.19 12.44 3.52
CA LYS A 227 27.40 13.03 4.14
C LYS A 227 28.68 12.32 3.73
N GLU A 228 28.59 11.00 3.50
CA GLU A 228 29.70 10.16 3.07
C GLU A 228 29.93 10.19 1.55
N GLY A 229 29.10 10.93 0.79
CA GLY A 229 29.14 10.92 -0.67
C GLY A 229 28.76 9.56 -1.27
N ALA A 230 28.08 8.71 -0.51
CA ALA A 230 27.70 7.36 -0.86
C ALA A 230 26.20 7.26 -1.19
N ASP A 231 25.81 6.15 -1.80
CA ASP A 231 24.41 5.76 -1.91
C ASP A 231 23.97 4.98 -0.67
N PRO A 232 22.77 5.25 -0.11
CA PRO A 232 22.26 4.43 0.98
C PRO A 232 21.99 3.02 0.47
N ALA A 233 21.87 2.07 1.40
CA ALA A 233 21.61 0.67 1.05
C ALA A 233 20.43 0.52 0.07
N THR A 234 20.51 -0.52 -0.75
CA THR A 234 19.59 -0.75 -1.88
C THR A 234 18.13 -0.55 -1.49
N GLY A 235 17.44 0.31 -2.23
CA GLY A 235 16.01 0.59 -2.04
C GLY A 235 15.68 1.65 -0.98
N ILE A 236 16.58 1.98 -0.03
CA ILE A 236 16.31 2.99 1.01
C ILE A 236 16.05 4.37 0.41
N ARG A 237 16.89 4.82 -0.52
CA ARG A 237 16.72 6.12 -1.20
C ARG A 237 15.36 6.21 -1.89
N SER A 238 15.01 5.16 -2.63
CA SER A 238 13.77 5.07 -3.39
C SER A 238 12.55 5.08 -2.46
N GLU A 239 12.59 4.31 -1.36
CA GLU A 239 11.50 4.26 -0.39
C GLU A 239 11.35 5.59 0.37
N PHE A 240 12.47 6.23 0.75
CA PHE A 240 12.44 7.56 1.36
C PHE A 240 11.80 8.59 0.41
N ALA A 241 12.24 8.62 -0.85
CA ALA A 241 11.69 9.54 -1.85
C ALA A 241 10.18 9.33 -2.07
N ARG A 242 9.73 8.07 -2.20
CA ARG A 242 8.29 7.74 -2.31
C ARG A 242 7.50 8.20 -1.07
N THR A 243 8.04 7.93 0.12
CA THR A 243 7.41 8.28 1.40
C THR A 243 7.32 9.80 1.57
N ALA A 244 8.39 10.52 1.26
CA ALA A 244 8.45 11.98 1.32
C ALA A 244 7.50 12.63 0.30
N ARG A 245 7.40 12.07 -0.91
CA ARG A 245 6.46 12.54 -1.93
C ARG A 245 5.01 12.41 -1.46
N GLU A 246 4.64 11.26 -0.91
CA GLU A 246 3.29 11.07 -0.35
C GLU A 246 3.02 12.05 0.81
N TRP A 247 3.98 12.19 1.73
CA TRP A 247 3.89 13.16 2.82
C TRP A 247 3.62 14.58 2.31
N SER A 248 4.35 15.03 1.28
CA SER A 248 4.18 16.38 0.71
C SER A 248 2.79 16.60 0.09
N VAL A 249 2.16 15.54 -0.42
CA VAL A 249 0.80 15.60 -0.98
C VAL A 249 -0.25 15.65 0.13
N LEU A 250 -0.03 14.95 1.24
CA LEU A 250 -0.91 15.01 2.41
C LEU A 250 -0.74 16.31 3.20
N HIS A 251 0.44 16.91 3.16
CA HIS A 251 0.78 18.15 3.85
C HIS A 251 1.30 19.19 2.84
N PRO A 252 0.44 19.70 1.95
CA PRO A 252 0.84 20.75 1.03
C PRO A 252 1.34 21.93 1.86
N LYS A 253 2.52 22.46 1.52
CA LYS A 253 2.97 23.74 2.09
C LYS A 253 1.88 24.76 1.78
N ALA A 254 1.41 25.49 2.79
CA ALA A 254 0.52 26.61 2.57
C ALA A 254 1.17 27.50 1.49
N LYS A 255 0.43 27.77 0.40
CA LYS A 255 0.88 28.78 -0.55
C LYS A 255 1.06 30.04 0.28
N ALA A 256 2.29 30.55 0.36
CA ALA A 256 2.50 31.92 0.83
C ALA A 256 1.58 32.79 -0.01
N ASP A 257 0.63 33.45 0.65
CA ASP A 257 -0.32 34.33 -0.02
C ASP A 257 0.47 35.26 -0.95
N ALA A 258 0.28 35.09 -2.25
CA ALA A 258 0.69 36.07 -3.24
C ALA A 258 -0.22 37.29 -3.05
N LYS A 259 0.07 38.07 -2.02
CA LYS A 259 -0.29 39.49 -1.96
C LYS A 259 0.83 40.22 -2.71
N ALA A 260 0.59 40.46 -3.99
CA ALA A 260 1.10 41.63 -4.69
C ALA A 260 0.00 42.69 -4.65
#